data_AF-A0A9P4NAT8-F1
#
_entry.id   AF-A0A9P4NAT8-F1
#
_cell.length_a   1.000
_cell.length_b   1.000
_cell.length_c   1.000
_cell.angle_alpha   90.00
_cell.angle_beta   90.00
_cell.angle_gamma   90.00
#
_symmetry.space_group_name_H-M   'P 1'
#
loop_
_entity.id
_entity.type
_entity.pdbx_description
1 polymer ?
#
loop_
_entity_poly.entity_id
_entity_poly.type
_entity_poly.pdbx_seq_one_letter_code
_entity_poly.pdbx_strand_id
1 'polypeptide(L)'
;SCTNPAENTCTFYPDCLEKKVQCGASGYPIGYGLKYCTKFTDARPEFSSSGKAWITKTMLCLQRNLIPYATGEKTGTCENLKKFAFGTHPGCYVSSGVCVLPPSDWEVVIRTVSLKELFGSIDALKATLETAGNCKEFYEWLIKRGLIKIIEKVEDKAKDIWHDITDWF
;
A
#
# COMPACT_ATOMS: atom_id res chain seq x y z
N SER A 1 -15.78 -13.20 -12.06
CA SER A 1 -14.87 -13.71 -13.10
C SER A 1 -13.43 -13.52 -12.64
N CYS A 2 -12.48 -14.39 -13.00
CA CYS A 2 -11.06 -14.23 -12.66
C CYS A 2 -10.32 -13.20 -13.54
N THR A 3 -10.94 -12.74 -14.62
CA THR A 3 -10.42 -11.68 -15.52
C THR A 3 -11.04 -10.31 -15.25
N ASN A 4 -12.10 -10.25 -14.45
CA ASN A 4 -12.74 -9.01 -14.03
C ASN A 4 -13.26 -9.17 -12.60
N PRO A 5 -12.46 -8.80 -11.58
CA PRO A 5 -12.85 -8.85 -10.19
C PRO A 5 -14.07 -7.97 -9.93
N ALA A 6 -14.99 -8.43 -9.08
CA ALA A 6 -16.18 -7.68 -8.70
C ALA A 6 -15.85 -6.61 -7.65
N GLU A 7 -16.44 -5.43 -7.79
CA GLU A 7 -16.21 -4.33 -6.84
C GLU A 7 -16.64 -4.70 -5.42
N ASN A 8 -15.90 -4.22 -4.41
CA ASN A 8 -16.20 -4.41 -3.00
C ASN A 8 -16.31 -5.89 -2.56
N THR A 9 -15.63 -6.80 -3.27
CA THR A 9 -15.58 -8.21 -2.90
C THR A 9 -14.14 -8.69 -2.75
N CYS A 10 -13.93 -9.63 -1.83
CA CYS A 10 -12.63 -10.25 -1.60
C CYS A 10 -12.49 -11.64 -2.23
N THR A 11 -13.53 -12.12 -2.93
CA THR A 11 -13.60 -13.47 -3.50
C THR A 11 -12.52 -13.76 -4.53
N PHE A 12 -11.99 -12.73 -5.21
CA PHE A 12 -10.86 -12.89 -6.14
C PHE A 12 -9.66 -13.64 -5.52
N TYR A 13 -9.38 -13.41 -4.23
CA TYR A 13 -8.26 -14.05 -3.56
C TYR A 13 -8.42 -15.57 -3.41
N PRO A 14 -9.47 -16.09 -2.73
CA PRO A 14 -9.66 -17.54 -2.59
C PRO A 14 -10.17 -18.19 -3.88
N ASP A 15 -11.01 -17.52 -4.68
CA ASP A 15 -11.70 -18.17 -5.80
C ASP A 15 -10.94 -18.16 -7.11
N CYS A 16 -9.94 -17.30 -7.25
CA CYS A 16 -9.15 -17.17 -8.48
C CYS A 16 -7.66 -17.29 -8.21
N LEU A 17 -7.10 -16.37 -7.42
CA LEU A 17 -5.65 -16.31 -7.25
C LEU A 17 -5.11 -17.55 -6.52
N GLU A 18 -5.67 -17.89 -5.36
CA GLU A 18 -5.21 -19.04 -4.58
C GLU A 18 -5.47 -20.37 -5.29
N LYS A 19 -6.62 -20.55 -5.96
CA LYS A 19 -6.87 -21.76 -6.77
C LYS A 19 -5.79 -21.97 -7.83
N LYS A 20 -5.24 -20.90 -8.37
CA LYS A 20 -4.22 -20.97 -9.42
C LYS A 20 -2.80 -21.13 -8.88
N VAL A 21 -2.43 -20.39 -7.82
CA VAL A 21 -1.03 -20.35 -7.34
C VAL A 21 -0.76 -21.27 -6.14
N GLN A 22 -1.79 -21.68 -5.41
CA GLN A 22 -1.73 -22.67 -4.32
C GLN A 22 -0.65 -22.39 -3.27
N CYS A 23 -0.57 -21.14 -2.80
CA CYS A 23 0.46 -20.71 -1.85
C CYS A 23 0.13 -21.02 -0.38
N GLY A 24 -1.05 -21.58 -0.11
CA GLY A 24 -1.50 -22.00 1.20
C GLY A 24 -1.97 -20.85 2.08
N ALA A 25 -2.44 -21.18 3.29
CA ALA A 25 -3.04 -20.24 4.23
C ALA A 25 -2.11 -19.09 4.65
N SER A 26 -0.79 -19.33 4.70
CA SER A 26 0.23 -18.31 4.98
C SER A 26 0.73 -17.57 3.73
N GLY A 27 0.32 -18.02 2.54
CA GLY A 27 0.68 -17.41 1.27
C GLY A 27 0.05 -16.03 1.09
N TYR A 28 0.59 -15.24 0.15
CA TYR A 28 0.08 -13.90 -0.12
C TYR A 28 -1.43 -13.85 -0.40
N PRO A 29 -2.03 -14.73 -1.23
CA PRO A 29 -3.45 -14.62 -1.55
C PRO A 29 -4.35 -14.67 -0.31
N ILE A 30 -4.12 -15.62 0.58
CA ILE A 30 -4.96 -15.85 1.76
C ILE A 30 -4.46 -15.08 2.99
N GLY A 31 -3.21 -15.31 3.38
CA GLY A 31 -2.62 -14.76 4.60
C GLY A 31 -2.47 -13.24 4.59
N TYR A 32 -2.48 -12.62 3.40
CA TYR A 32 -2.37 -11.18 3.23
C TYR A 32 -3.54 -10.57 2.47
N GLY A 33 -3.72 -10.94 1.20
CA GLY A 33 -4.67 -10.33 0.28
C GLY A 33 -6.11 -10.41 0.79
N LEU A 34 -6.61 -11.63 1.04
CA LEU A 34 -7.93 -11.84 1.60
C LEU A 34 -8.06 -11.20 2.98
N LYS A 35 -7.11 -11.44 3.88
CA LYS A 35 -7.10 -10.89 5.25
C LYS A 35 -7.33 -9.38 5.28
N TYR A 36 -6.54 -8.60 4.54
CA TYR A 36 -6.65 -7.13 4.57
C TYR A 36 -7.81 -6.62 3.71
N CYS A 37 -8.17 -7.31 2.63
CA CYS A 37 -9.39 -6.99 1.89
C CYS A 37 -10.63 -7.07 2.79
N THR A 38 -10.75 -8.13 3.59
CA THR A 38 -11.85 -8.30 4.55
C THR A 38 -11.81 -7.19 5.60
N LYS A 39 -10.65 -6.92 6.22
CA LYS A 39 -10.52 -5.82 7.19
C LYS A 39 -10.95 -4.46 6.66
N PHE A 40 -10.59 -4.12 5.42
CA PHE A 40 -11.03 -2.86 4.80
C PHE A 40 -12.52 -2.87 4.44
N THR A 41 -13.07 -4.04 4.11
CA THR A 41 -14.53 -4.19 3.90
C THR A 41 -15.28 -3.95 5.21
N ASP A 42 -14.79 -4.51 6.32
CA ASP A 42 -15.39 -4.34 7.65
C ASP A 42 -15.27 -2.91 8.16
N ALA A 43 -14.13 -2.25 7.92
CA ALA A 43 -13.91 -0.86 8.31
C ALA A 43 -14.63 0.16 7.41
N ARG A 44 -15.11 -0.26 6.23
CA ARG A 44 -15.73 0.62 5.21
C ARG A 44 -16.84 1.54 5.74
N PRO A 45 -17.70 1.15 6.70
CA PRO A 45 -18.72 2.05 7.26
C PRO A 45 -18.14 3.28 7.97
N GLU A 46 -16.93 3.17 8.53
CA GLU A 46 -16.24 4.25 9.27
C GLU A 46 -15.66 5.33 8.35
N PHE A 47 -15.53 5.05 7.06
CA PHE A 47 -14.98 5.98 6.08
C PHE A 47 -16.01 7.01 5.61
N SER A 48 -15.50 8.19 5.27
CA SER A 48 -16.24 9.19 4.49
C SER A 48 -16.64 8.66 3.10
N SER A 49 -17.43 9.42 2.35
CA SER A 49 -17.79 9.06 0.97
C SER A 49 -16.57 8.95 0.06
N SER A 50 -15.57 9.83 0.20
CA SER A 50 -14.33 9.75 -0.58
C SER A 50 -13.48 8.55 -0.14
N GLY A 51 -13.42 8.26 1.15
CA GLY A 51 -12.77 7.07 1.70
C GLY A 51 -13.38 5.76 1.20
N LYS A 52 -14.71 5.66 1.15
CA LYS A 52 -15.42 4.51 0.57
C LYS A 52 -15.10 4.32 -0.91
N ALA A 53 -15.02 5.41 -1.68
CA ALA A 53 -14.61 5.37 -3.07
C ALA A 53 -13.14 4.94 -3.23
N TRP A 54 -12.26 5.41 -2.34
CA TRP A 54 -10.85 5.01 -2.31
C TRP A 54 -10.68 3.52 -2.01
N ILE A 55 -11.45 2.95 -1.07
CA ILE A 55 -11.45 1.50 -0.79
C ILE A 55 -11.80 0.72 -2.07
N THR A 56 -12.89 1.07 -2.74
CA THR A 56 -13.33 0.39 -3.97
C THR A 56 -12.24 0.42 -5.05
N LYS A 57 -11.70 1.61 -5.33
CA LYS A 57 -10.66 1.82 -6.36
C LYS A 57 -9.38 1.05 -6.03
N THR A 58 -8.94 1.11 -4.77
CA THR A 58 -7.74 0.44 -4.29
C THR A 58 -7.89 -1.08 -4.40
N MET A 59 -9.00 -1.63 -3.90
CA MET A 59 -9.28 -3.06 -3.96
C MET A 59 -9.24 -3.58 -5.40
N LEU A 60 -9.92 -2.89 -6.32
CA LEU A 60 -9.92 -3.27 -7.73
C LEU A 60 -8.54 -3.15 -8.37
N CYS A 61 -7.80 -2.07 -8.09
CA CYS A 61 -6.45 -1.89 -8.61
C CYS A 61 -5.53 -3.05 -8.19
N LEU A 62 -5.55 -3.41 -6.91
CA LEU A 62 -4.74 -4.49 -6.36
C LEU A 62 -5.10 -5.85 -6.97
N GLN A 63 -6.39 -6.17 -7.07
CA GLN A 63 -6.86 -7.43 -7.64
C GLN A 63 -6.56 -7.52 -9.14
N ARG A 64 -6.76 -6.42 -9.89
CA ARG A 64 -6.51 -6.38 -11.35
C ARG A 64 -5.05 -6.60 -11.70
N ASN A 65 -4.13 -6.03 -10.93
CA ASN A 65 -2.69 -6.28 -11.12
C ASN A 65 -2.31 -7.76 -10.97
N LEU A 66 -3.11 -8.55 -10.25
CA LEU A 66 -2.86 -9.97 -10.00
C LEU A 66 -3.59 -10.90 -10.98
N ILE A 67 -4.39 -10.36 -11.92
CA ILE A 67 -5.08 -11.15 -12.95
C ILE A 67 -4.13 -12.07 -13.72
N PRO A 68 -2.95 -11.62 -14.20
CA PRO A 68 -2.04 -12.50 -14.96
C PRO A 68 -1.62 -13.75 -14.18
N TYR A 69 -1.44 -13.64 -12.86
CA TYR A 69 -1.16 -14.79 -12.00
C TYR A 69 -2.40 -15.67 -11.79
N ALA A 70 -3.58 -15.06 -11.63
CA ALA A 70 -4.83 -15.79 -11.43
C ALA A 70 -5.32 -16.53 -12.69
N THR A 71 -4.98 -16.05 -13.89
CA THR A 71 -5.30 -16.71 -15.17
C THR A 71 -4.22 -17.69 -15.62
N GLY A 72 -3.01 -17.59 -15.07
CA GLY A 72 -1.86 -18.38 -15.50
C GLY A 72 -1.11 -17.82 -16.70
N GLU A 73 -1.46 -16.62 -17.16
CA GLU A 73 -0.65 -15.86 -18.13
C GLU A 73 0.75 -15.58 -17.58
N LYS A 74 0.85 -15.37 -16.26
CA LYS A 74 2.11 -15.25 -15.52
C LYS A 74 2.23 -16.37 -14.50
N THR A 75 3.39 -17.01 -14.48
CA THR A 75 3.74 -18.04 -13.49
C THR A 75 4.89 -17.57 -12.60
N GLY A 76 5.04 -18.16 -11.43
CA GLY A 76 6.11 -17.82 -10.49
C GLY A 76 5.95 -18.52 -9.15
N THR A 77 7.00 -18.45 -8.31
CA THR A 77 6.94 -18.93 -6.93
C THR A 77 6.02 -18.05 -6.08
N CYS A 78 5.57 -18.56 -4.95
CA CYS A 78 4.80 -17.78 -3.97
C CYS A 78 5.55 -16.55 -3.45
N GLU A 79 6.87 -16.63 -3.37
CA GLU A 79 7.72 -15.49 -3.02
C GLU A 79 7.73 -14.43 -4.14
N ASN A 80 7.87 -14.85 -5.40
CA ASN A 80 7.81 -13.93 -6.54
C ASN A 80 6.45 -13.25 -6.65
N LEU A 81 5.36 -13.99 -6.45
CA LEU A 81 4.00 -13.44 -6.37
C LEU A 81 3.89 -12.41 -5.25
N LYS A 82 4.35 -12.76 -4.04
CA LYS A 82 4.30 -11.88 -2.88
C LYS A 82 5.06 -10.57 -3.14
N LYS A 83 6.29 -10.67 -3.65
CA LYS A 83 7.13 -9.52 -4.00
C LYS A 83 6.47 -8.65 -5.07
N PHE A 84 5.96 -9.27 -6.14
CA PHE A 84 5.22 -8.57 -7.18
C PHE A 84 4.01 -7.82 -6.60
N ALA A 85 3.20 -8.50 -5.79
CA ALA A 85 1.98 -7.94 -5.26
C ALA A 85 2.25 -6.72 -4.36
N PHE A 86 3.20 -6.80 -3.43
CA PHE A 86 3.61 -5.65 -2.61
C PHE A 86 4.14 -4.49 -3.44
N GLY A 87 4.84 -4.77 -4.55
CA GLY A 87 5.32 -3.73 -5.46
C GLY A 87 4.21 -2.90 -6.10
N THR A 88 2.97 -3.41 -6.13
CA THR A 88 1.81 -2.69 -6.70
C THR A 88 1.09 -1.78 -5.70
N HIS A 89 1.26 -2.00 -4.39
CA HIS A 89 0.47 -1.32 -3.36
C HIS A 89 0.65 0.20 -3.37
N PRO A 90 1.88 0.75 -3.37
CA PRO A 90 2.06 2.20 -3.33
C PRO A 90 1.37 2.90 -4.51
N GLY A 91 1.55 2.37 -5.73
CA GLY A 91 0.92 2.88 -6.94
C GLY A 91 -0.60 2.82 -6.89
N CYS A 92 -1.18 1.71 -6.41
CA CYS A 92 -2.63 1.58 -6.26
C CYS A 92 -3.21 2.55 -5.23
N TYR A 93 -2.54 2.78 -4.09
CA TYR A 93 -3.05 3.70 -3.07
C TYR A 93 -3.04 5.15 -3.54
N VAL A 94 -1.94 5.57 -4.18
CA VAL A 94 -1.80 6.94 -4.71
C VAL A 94 -2.77 7.19 -5.85
N SER A 95 -2.81 6.31 -6.85
CA SER A 95 -3.73 6.45 -7.99
C SER A 95 -5.21 6.37 -7.59
N SER A 96 -5.52 5.68 -6.49
CA SER A 96 -6.88 5.64 -5.94
C SER A 96 -7.26 6.89 -5.14
N GLY A 97 -6.27 7.73 -4.78
CA GLY A 97 -6.49 9.01 -4.13
C GLY A 97 -6.21 9.07 -2.63
N VAL A 98 -5.33 8.20 -2.08
CA VAL A 98 -5.01 8.21 -0.64
C VAL A 98 -4.57 9.59 -0.15
N CYS A 99 -3.86 10.34 -1.01
CA CYS A 99 -3.25 11.61 -0.67
C CYS A 99 -4.23 12.78 -0.49
N VAL A 100 -5.46 12.63 -0.98
CA VAL A 100 -6.51 13.66 -0.90
C VAL A 100 -7.67 13.23 0.00
N LEU A 101 -7.49 12.14 0.76
CA LEU A 101 -8.47 11.73 1.76
C LEU A 101 -8.42 12.70 2.96
N PRO A 102 -9.55 12.90 3.66
CA PRO A 102 -9.56 13.66 4.90
C PRO A 102 -8.77 12.92 6.00
N PRO A 103 -8.20 13.63 6.99
CA PRO A 103 -7.45 13.02 8.08
C PRO A 103 -8.22 11.92 8.85
N SER A 104 -9.55 12.04 8.95
CA SER A 104 -10.37 11.00 9.58
C SER A 104 -10.27 9.65 8.87
N ASP A 105 -10.18 9.64 7.54
CA ASP A 105 -10.05 8.41 6.77
C ASP A 105 -8.62 7.86 6.90
N TRP A 106 -7.59 8.72 6.95
CA TRP A 106 -6.21 8.28 7.20
C TRP A 106 -6.07 7.54 8.54
N GLU A 107 -6.75 8.00 9.60
CA GLU A 107 -6.79 7.31 10.89
C GLU A 107 -7.35 5.89 10.77
N VAL A 108 -8.44 5.71 10.00
CA VAL A 108 -9.03 4.40 9.77
C VAL A 108 -8.07 3.51 8.98
N VAL A 109 -7.40 4.06 7.94
CA VAL A 109 -6.41 3.32 7.14
C VAL A 109 -5.29 2.76 8.02
N ILE A 110 -4.64 3.59 8.84
CA ILE A 110 -3.50 3.16 9.66
C ILE A 110 -3.89 2.20 10.79
N ARG A 111 -5.14 2.29 11.28
CA ARG A 111 -5.68 1.35 12.29
C ARG A 111 -5.99 -0.01 11.66
N THR A 112 -6.44 -0.01 10.41
CA THR A 112 -6.80 -1.23 9.67
C THR A 112 -5.56 -2.06 9.32
N VAL A 113 -4.47 -1.39 8.97
CA VAL A 113 -3.23 -2.01 8.49
C VAL A 113 -2.02 -1.14 8.84
N SER A 114 -0.92 -1.78 9.29
CA SER A 114 0.29 -1.02 9.65
C SER A 114 0.96 -0.40 8.41
N LEU A 115 1.74 0.66 8.56
CA LEU A 115 2.42 1.31 7.41
C LEU A 115 3.37 0.38 6.64
N LYS A 116 4.08 -0.50 7.36
CA LYS A 116 4.96 -1.50 6.73
C LYS A 116 4.16 -2.43 5.84
N GLU A 117 2.96 -2.78 6.29
CA GLU A 117 2.04 -3.64 5.54
C GLU A 117 1.41 -2.83 4.38
N LEU A 118 0.99 -1.59 4.62
CA LEU A 118 0.44 -0.69 3.59
C LEU A 118 1.36 -0.58 2.37
N PHE A 119 2.65 -0.32 2.57
CA PHE A 119 3.54 0.05 1.48
C PHE A 119 4.63 -0.98 1.16
N GLY A 120 4.68 -2.10 1.89
CA GLY A 120 5.73 -3.11 1.82
C GLY A 120 7.10 -2.62 2.34
N SER A 121 7.43 -1.35 2.11
CA SER A 121 8.62 -0.64 2.58
C SER A 121 8.32 0.85 2.76
N ILE A 122 8.93 1.46 3.78
CA ILE A 122 8.88 2.92 4.01
C ILE A 122 9.61 3.67 2.89
N ASP A 123 10.64 3.07 2.29
CA ASP A 123 11.37 3.71 1.18
C ASP A 123 10.53 3.73 -0.10
N ALA A 124 9.78 2.64 -0.35
CA ALA A 124 8.84 2.58 -1.48
C ALA A 124 7.70 3.58 -1.30
N LEU A 125 7.21 3.74 -0.06
CA LEU A 125 6.28 4.80 0.29
C LEU A 125 6.86 6.17 -0.03
N LYS A 126 8.06 6.47 0.46
CA LYS A 126 8.72 7.76 0.23
C LYS A 126 8.91 8.08 -1.23
N ALA A 127 9.50 7.17 -1.99
CA ALA A 127 9.70 7.35 -3.42
C ALA A 127 8.37 7.65 -4.15
N THR A 128 7.30 6.95 -3.79
CA THR A 128 5.98 7.17 -4.40
C THR A 128 5.41 8.54 -4.02
N LEU A 129 5.48 8.94 -2.74
CA LEU A 129 4.95 10.24 -2.29
C LEU A 129 5.77 11.41 -2.81
N GLU A 130 7.09 11.28 -2.92
CA GLU A 130 7.98 12.30 -3.48
C GLU A 130 7.64 12.60 -4.95
N THR A 131 7.25 11.59 -5.73
CA THR A 131 6.80 11.76 -7.11
C THR A 131 5.34 12.21 -7.25
N ALA A 132 4.54 12.03 -6.20
CA ALA A 132 3.11 12.32 -6.22
C ALA A 132 2.86 13.67 -5.55
N GLY A 133 2.91 14.75 -6.35
CA GLY A 133 2.93 16.14 -5.87
C GLY A 133 1.82 16.53 -4.88
N ASN A 134 0.67 15.83 -4.87
CA ASN A 134 -0.44 16.09 -3.96
C ASN A 134 -0.34 15.34 -2.61
N CYS A 135 0.73 14.61 -2.34
CA CYS A 135 0.86 13.76 -1.16
C CYS A 135 1.57 14.43 0.03
N LYS A 136 1.93 15.70 -0.08
CA LYS A 136 2.62 16.45 0.96
C LYS A 136 1.86 16.44 2.29
N GLU A 137 0.56 16.71 2.28
CA GLU A 137 -0.27 16.76 3.49
C GLU A 137 -0.32 15.40 4.20
N PHE A 138 -0.55 14.34 3.44
CA PHE A 138 -0.55 12.97 3.97
C PHE A 138 0.82 12.63 4.58
N TYR A 139 1.92 12.98 3.89
CA TYR A 139 3.27 12.73 4.39
C TYR A 139 3.57 13.49 5.69
N GLU A 140 3.24 14.77 5.76
CA GLU A 140 3.37 15.58 6.97
C GLU A 140 2.52 15.03 8.12
N TRP A 141 1.32 14.55 7.82
CA TRP A 141 0.45 13.93 8.80
C TRP A 141 1.06 12.63 9.37
N LEU A 142 1.65 11.79 8.53
CA LEU A 142 2.36 10.57 8.96
C LEU A 142 3.56 10.89 9.87
N ILE A 143 4.30 11.96 9.56
CA ILE A 143 5.43 12.43 10.39
C ILE A 143 4.94 12.93 11.75
N LYS A 144 3.91 13.79 11.79
CA LYS A 144 3.36 14.34 13.04
C LYS A 144 2.85 13.25 13.99
N ARG A 145 2.39 12.12 13.44
CA ARG A 145 1.95 10.93 14.19
C ARG A 145 3.10 9.97 14.57
N GLY A 146 4.34 10.26 14.16
CA GLY A 146 5.51 9.41 14.44
C GLY A 146 5.50 8.08 13.68
N LEU A 147 4.64 7.93 12.68
CA LEU A 147 4.47 6.69 11.92
C LEU A 147 5.57 6.52 10.88
N ILE A 148 6.10 7.64 10.38
CA ILE A 148 7.27 7.69 9.53
C ILE A 148 8.26 8.64 10.17
N LYS A 149 9.52 8.21 10.26
CA LYS A 149 10.61 9.11 10.56
C LYS A 149 10.90 9.94 9.32
N ILE A 150 11.03 11.26 9.50
CA ILE A 150 11.82 12.06 8.55
C ILE A 150 13.13 11.29 8.40
N ILE A 151 13.41 10.75 7.21
CA ILE A 151 14.79 10.32 6.98
C ILE A 151 15.55 11.62 7.02
N GLU A 152 16.42 11.66 7.98
CA GLU A 152 17.51 12.58 8.27
C GLU A 152 18.42 12.86 7.06
N LYS A 153 17.91 12.99 5.83
CA LYS A 153 18.60 13.78 4.80
C LYS A 153 18.88 15.20 5.30
N VAL A 154 18.17 15.66 6.34
CA VAL A 154 18.49 16.91 7.05
C VAL A 154 19.63 16.73 8.05
N GLU A 155 19.72 15.64 8.82
CA GLU A 155 20.89 15.46 9.70
C GLU A 155 22.14 15.09 8.90
N ASP A 156 22.07 14.25 7.87
CA ASP A 156 23.25 13.92 7.06
C ASP A 156 23.75 15.17 6.31
N LYS A 157 22.83 15.98 5.77
CA LYS A 157 23.20 17.24 5.13
C LYS A 157 23.62 18.32 6.13
N ALA A 158 23.08 18.31 7.36
CA ALA A 158 23.55 19.18 8.44
C ALA A 158 24.90 18.73 9.01
N LYS A 159 25.18 17.42 9.04
CA LYS A 159 26.48 16.83 9.40
C LYS A 159 27.52 17.11 8.33
N ASP A 160 27.18 16.99 7.04
CA ASP A 160 28.04 17.39 5.92
C ASP A 160 28.37 18.89 5.98
N ILE A 161 27.36 19.75 6.13
CA ILE A 161 27.57 21.21 6.25
C ILE A 161 28.40 21.55 7.50
N TRP A 162 28.18 20.83 8.62
CA TRP A 162 28.97 21.03 9.82
C TRP A 162 30.43 20.60 9.64
N HIS A 163 30.67 19.46 8.98
CA HIS A 163 32.01 18.97 8.64
C HIS A 163 32.76 19.96 7.74
N ASP A 164 32.10 20.48 6.70
CA ASP A 164 32.67 21.48 5.79
C ASP A 164 33.03 22.81 6.50
N ILE A 165 32.29 23.19 7.55
CA ILE A 165 32.56 24.40 8.34
C ILE A 165 33.69 24.17 9.34
N THR A 166 33.77 22.99 9.96
CA THR A 166 34.80 22.69 10.97
C THR A 166 36.17 22.37 10.38
N ASP A 167 36.23 21.92 9.13
CA ASP A 167 37.51 21.65 8.42
C ASP A 167 38.22 22.93 7.94
N TRP A 168 37.61 24.10 8.13
CA TRP A 168 38.15 25.42 7.77
C TRP A 168 38.74 26.21 8.96
N PHE A 169 38.78 25.60 10.15
CA PHE A 169 39.40 26.11 11.39
C PHE A 169 40.48 25.14 11.88
#